data_AF-A0A6G3MJR4-F1
#
_entry.id   AF-A0A6G3MJR4-F1
#
_cell.length_a   1.000
_cell.length_b   1.000
_cell.length_c   1.000
_cell.angle_alpha   90.00
_cell.angle_beta   90.00
_cell.angle_gamma   90.00
#
_symmetry.space_group_name_H-M   'P 1'
#
loop_
_entity.id
_entity.type
_entity.pdbx_description
1 polymer ?
#
loop_
_entity_poly.entity_id
_entity_poly.type
_entity_poly.pdbx_seq_one_letter_code
_entity_poly.pdbx_strand_id
1 'polypeptide(L)'
;MGKKEIENIHDQNLGRDDRCCSDHGREVRFPYLDDEFLRFCFEIPMKFKIDFSFPRGVGNKYILRKSAQFYGLSEDICFKCKKALQFGSQFVKINGKEGPNKNISKYLST
;
A
#
# COMPACT_ATOMS: atom_id res chain seq x y z
N MET A 1 0.83 -2.17 9.89
CA MET A 1 2.01 -2.82 9.30
C MET A 1 2.61 -3.70 10.38
N GLY A 2 2.76 -4.98 10.11
CA GLY A 2 3.47 -5.88 11.04
C GLY A 2 4.98 -5.69 10.91
N LYS A 3 5.73 -5.92 12.00
CA LYS A 3 7.21 -5.82 11.99
C LYS A 3 7.84 -6.72 10.91
N LYS A 4 7.31 -7.94 10.76
CA LYS A 4 7.70 -8.90 9.72
C LYS A 4 7.44 -8.40 8.29
N GLU A 5 6.42 -7.57 8.08
CA GLU A 5 6.15 -7.02 6.74
C GLU A 5 7.22 -5.99 6.34
N ILE A 6 7.70 -5.18 7.30
CA ILE A 6 8.82 -4.26 7.09
C ILE A 6 10.10 -5.02 6.78
N GLU A 7 10.42 -6.04 7.57
CA GLU A 7 11.65 -6.83 7.41
C GLU A 7 11.77 -7.44 6.00
N ASN A 8 10.65 -7.85 5.39
CA ASN A 8 10.64 -8.48 4.07
C ASN A 8 10.36 -7.51 2.91
N ILE A 9 10.10 -6.23 3.16
CA ILE A 9 9.68 -5.30 2.11
C ILE A 9 10.77 -5.05 1.05
N HIS A 10 12.04 -5.14 1.46
CA HIS A 10 13.20 -4.93 0.60
C HIS A 10 13.22 -5.92 -0.57
N ASP A 11 13.04 -7.21 -0.27
CA ASP A 11 13.02 -8.31 -1.23
C ASP A 11 11.71 -8.33 -2.04
N GLN A 12 10.57 -8.09 -1.38
CA GLN A 12 9.26 -8.30 -2.00
C GLN A 12 8.79 -7.14 -2.89
N ASN A 13 9.12 -5.89 -2.55
CA ASN A 13 8.61 -4.71 -3.25
C ASN A 13 9.73 -3.75 -3.68
N LEU A 14 10.60 -3.34 -2.75
CA LEU A 14 11.53 -2.24 -3.00
C LEU A 14 12.55 -2.58 -4.08
N GLY A 15 13.08 -3.81 -4.11
CA GLY A 15 14.05 -4.21 -5.12
C GLY A 15 13.51 -4.20 -6.55
N ARG A 16 12.20 -4.44 -6.75
CA ARG A 16 11.58 -4.29 -8.09
C ARG A 16 11.38 -2.81 -8.41
N ASP A 17 10.77 -2.08 -7.49
CA ASP A 17 10.38 -0.69 -7.72
C ASP A 17 11.61 0.20 -7.96
N ASP A 18 12.71 -0.04 -7.24
CA ASP A 18 14.00 0.62 -7.42
C ASP A 18 14.63 0.33 -8.79
N ARG A 19 14.71 -0.94 -9.21
CA ARG A 19 15.23 -1.31 -10.52
C ARG A 19 14.43 -0.68 -11.66
N CYS A 20 13.10 -0.72 -11.59
CA CYS A 20 12.23 -0.12 -12.61
C CYS A 20 12.42 1.40 -12.73
N CYS A 21 12.56 2.11 -11.61
CA CYS A 21 12.79 3.56 -11.62
C CYS A 21 14.21 3.92 -12.07
N SER A 22 15.22 3.19 -11.60
CA SER A 22 16.64 3.42 -11.92
C SER A 22 16.96 3.20 -13.40
N ASP A 23 16.28 2.25 -14.06
CA ASP A 23 16.37 2.04 -15.51
C ASP A 23 16.00 3.29 -16.32
N HIS A 24 15.20 4.19 -15.73
CA HIS A 24 14.80 5.46 -16.33
C HIS A 24 15.62 6.66 -15.80
N GLY A 25 16.74 6.42 -15.11
CA GLY A 25 17.54 7.48 -14.48
C GLY A 25 16.78 8.26 -13.41
N ARG A 26 15.79 7.64 -12.75
CA ARG A 26 14.97 8.25 -11.70
C ARG A 26 15.21 7.56 -10.37
N GLU A 27 15.33 8.36 -9.32
CA GLU A 27 15.35 7.88 -7.94
C GLU A 27 13.93 7.91 -7.36
N VAL A 28 13.48 6.79 -6.79
CA VAL A 28 12.20 6.70 -6.09
C VAL A 28 12.37 7.04 -4.62
N ARG A 29 11.43 7.82 -4.07
CA ARG A 29 11.39 8.16 -2.63
C ARG A 29 10.15 7.55 -2.00
N PHE A 30 10.30 6.99 -0.79
CA PHE A 30 9.22 6.35 -0.04
C PHE A 30 8.98 7.06 1.32
N PRO A 31 8.29 8.22 1.37
CA PRO A 31 8.10 8.97 2.62
C PRO A 31 7.45 8.17 3.76
N TYR A 32 6.59 7.20 3.43
CA TYR A 32 5.94 6.33 4.41
C TYR A 32 6.84 5.22 4.98
N LEU A 33 8.07 5.10 4.49
CA LEU A 33 9.11 4.19 5.01
C LEU A 33 10.23 4.93 5.73
N ASP A 34 10.06 6.23 5.98
CA ASP A 34 10.96 6.98 6.86
C ASP A 34 10.98 6.37 8.28
N ASP A 35 12.16 6.31 8.90
CA ASP A 35 12.37 5.65 10.18
C ASP A 35 11.58 6.32 11.32
N GLU A 36 11.53 7.65 11.35
CA GLU A 36 10.79 8.40 12.37
C GLU A 36 9.29 8.19 12.18
N PHE A 37 8.82 8.25 10.94
CA PHE A 37 7.44 7.96 10.61
C PHE A 37 7.03 6.53 10.98
N LEU A 38 7.90 5.54 10.74
CA LEU A 38 7.64 4.14 11.09
C LEU A 38 7.58 3.96 12.61
N ARG A 39 8.48 4.57 13.39
CA ARG A 39 8.44 4.55 14.86
C ARG A 39 7.12 5.10 15.39
N PHE A 40 6.73 6.29 14.92
CA PHE A 40 5.43 6.88 15.23
C PHE A 40 4.27 5.93 14.87
N CYS A 41 4.32 5.33 13.68
CA CYS A 41 3.32 4.37 13.24
C CYS A 41 3.25 3.14 14.15
N PHE A 42 4.35 2.67 14.73
CA PHE A 42 4.33 1.52 15.64
C PHE A 42 3.69 1.84 16.99
N GLU A 43 3.87 3.08 17.48
CA GLU A 43 3.33 3.54 18.77
C GLU A 43 1.81 3.79 18.74
N ILE A 44 1.23 4.09 17.58
CA ILE A 44 -0.21 4.33 17.46
C ILE A 44 -1.04 3.09 17.89
N PRO A 45 -1.98 3.21 18.84
CA PRO A 45 -2.87 2.12 19.24
C PRO A 45 -3.69 1.55 18.07
N MET A 46 -3.91 0.23 18.07
CA MET A 46 -4.60 -0.47 16.95
C MET A 46 -5.99 0.09 16.63
N LYS A 47 -6.75 0.53 17.62
CA LYS A 47 -8.08 1.14 17.45
C LYS A 47 -8.09 2.37 16.54
N PHE A 48 -6.96 3.07 16.39
CA PHE A 48 -6.83 4.22 15.49
C PHE A 48 -6.34 3.83 14.09
N LYS A 49 -5.83 2.61 13.91
CA LYS A 49 -5.38 2.09 12.61
C LYS A 49 -6.52 1.38 11.88
N ILE A 50 -7.32 0.63 12.62
CA ILE A 50 -8.32 -0.28 12.10
C ILE A 50 -9.55 -0.33 13.02
N ASP A 51 -10.73 -0.18 12.43
CA ASP A 51 -12.01 -0.43 13.08
C ASP A 51 -12.98 -1.08 12.07
N PHE A 52 -13.20 -2.39 12.20
CA PHE A 52 -14.03 -3.16 11.27
C PHE A 52 -15.55 -3.06 11.57
N SER A 53 -15.97 -2.26 12.55
CA SER A 53 -17.39 -1.93 12.72
C SER A 53 -17.91 -1.04 11.58
N PHE A 54 -17.01 -0.31 10.91
CA PHE A 54 -17.35 0.54 9.76
C PHE A 54 -17.43 -0.23 8.44
N PRO A 55 -18.14 0.32 7.42
CA PRO A 55 -18.16 -0.23 6.08
C PRO A 55 -16.77 -0.39 5.45
N ARG A 56 -16.68 -1.27 4.44
CA ARG A 56 -15.46 -1.48 3.66
C ARG A 56 -14.98 -0.15 3.07
N GLY A 57 -13.70 0.15 3.26
CA GLY A 57 -13.11 1.40 2.78
C GLY A 57 -13.15 2.54 3.79
N VAL A 58 -13.80 2.37 4.93
CA VAL A 58 -13.85 3.40 6.00
C VAL A 58 -12.97 2.99 7.17
N GLY A 59 -13.19 1.78 7.69
CA GLY A 59 -12.53 1.28 8.90
C GLY A 59 -11.06 0.94 8.77
N ASN A 60 -10.58 0.68 7.55
CA ASN A 60 -9.18 0.34 7.30
C ASN A 60 -8.34 1.60 7.08
N LYS A 61 -7.10 1.64 7.59
CA LYS A 61 -6.22 2.82 7.49
C LYS A 61 -6.87 4.07 8.12
N TYR A 62 -7.59 3.89 9.21
CA TYR A 62 -8.52 4.88 9.76
C TYR A 62 -7.85 6.24 10.01
N ILE A 63 -6.76 6.27 10.78
CA ILE A 63 -6.01 7.51 11.03
C ILE A 63 -5.55 8.20 9.74
N LEU A 64 -5.05 7.45 8.75
CA LEU A 64 -4.60 8.02 7.48
C LEU A 64 -5.75 8.69 6.71
N ARG A 65 -6.95 8.08 6.74
CA ARG A 65 -8.14 8.66 6.11
C ARG A 65 -8.59 9.91 6.84
N LYS A 66 -8.55 9.92 8.18
CA LYS A 66 -8.86 11.10 8.98
C LYS A 66 -7.86 12.23 8.75
N SER A 67 -6.56 11.92 8.62
CA SER A 67 -5.56 12.90 8.23
C SER A 67 -5.83 13.47 6.84
N ALA A 68 -6.18 12.64 5.84
CA ALA A 68 -6.55 13.11 4.51
C ALA A 68 -7.75 14.09 4.53
N GLN A 69 -8.77 13.80 5.33
CA GLN A 69 -9.90 14.72 5.54
C GLN A 69 -9.46 16.02 6.20
N PHE A 70 -8.62 15.94 7.24
CA PHE A 70 -8.09 17.12 7.94
C PHE A 70 -7.32 18.05 7.00
N TYR A 71 -6.58 17.49 6.03
CA TYR A 71 -5.89 18.25 4.98
C TYR A 71 -6.80 18.72 3.83
N GLY A 72 -8.12 18.52 3.92
CA GLY A 72 -9.09 19.05 2.96
C GLY A 72 -9.26 18.25 1.66
N LEU A 73 -8.83 16.99 1.63
CA LEU A 73 -9.11 16.12 0.48
C LEU A 73 -10.61 15.75 0.43
N SER A 74 -11.14 15.60 -0.78
CA SER A 74 -12.56 15.24 -0.97
C SER A 74 -12.90 13.90 -0.33
N GLU A 75 -14.16 13.72 0.07
CA GLU A 75 -14.63 12.47 0.69
C GLU A 75 -14.39 11.25 -0.22
N ASP A 76 -14.60 11.42 -1.53
CA ASP A 76 -14.34 10.39 -2.54
C ASP A 76 -12.89 9.90 -2.51
N ILE A 77 -11.92 10.79 -2.28
CA ILE A 77 -10.50 10.43 -2.16
C ILE A 77 -10.24 9.80 -0.79
N CYS A 78 -10.73 10.42 0.28
CA CYS A 78 -10.51 9.99 1.65
C CYS A 78 -11.01 8.58 1.92
N PHE A 79 -12.16 8.21 1.37
CA PHE A 79 -12.83 6.93 1.61
C PHE A 79 -12.73 5.95 0.44
N LYS A 80 -11.93 6.28 -0.59
CA LYS A 80 -11.66 5.35 -1.68
C LYS A 80 -11.14 4.01 -1.14
N CYS A 81 -11.77 2.92 -1.56
CA CYS A 81 -11.33 1.58 -1.20
C CYS A 81 -9.92 1.32 -1.76
N LYS A 82 -9.00 0.79 -0.93
CA LYS A 82 -7.67 0.38 -1.41
C LYS A 82 -7.85 -0.68 -2.50
N LYS A 83 -7.27 -0.42 -3.67
CA LYS A 83 -7.06 -1.40 -4.72
C LYS A 83 -5.57 -1.51 -4.96
N ALA A 84 -5.01 -2.72 -4.93
CA ALA A 84 -3.60 -2.90 -5.25
C ALA A 84 -3.34 -2.58 -6.73
N LEU A 85 -2.15 -2.05 -7.04
CA LEU A 85 -1.85 -1.48 -8.35
C LEU A 85 -2.10 -2.48 -9.49
N GLN A 86 -1.72 -3.75 -9.31
CA GLN A 86 -1.96 -4.82 -10.28
C GLN A 86 -3.44 -5.02 -10.66
N PHE A 87 -4.35 -4.75 -9.72
CA PHE A 87 -5.80 -4.87 -9.96
C PHE A 87 -6.37 -3.55 -10.48
N GLY A 88 -5.75 -2.42 -10.13
CA GLY A 88 -6.07 -1.10 -10.64
C GLY A 88 -5.77 -0.97 -12.13
N SER A 89 -4.57 -1.39 -12.55
CA SER A 89 -4.11 -1.34 -13.94
C SER A 89 -4.76 -2.40 -14.85
N GLN A 90 -5.54 -3.32 -14.27
CA GLN A 90 -6.10 -4.48 -14.97
C GLN A 90 -5.04 -5.39 -15.62
N PHE A 91 -3.76 -5.24 -15.29
CA PHE A 91 -2.67 -6.07 -15.80
C PHE A 91 -2.95 -7.57 -15.61
N VAL A 92 -3.54 -7.95 -14.48
CA VAL A 92 -3.92 -9.34 -14.16
C VAL A 92 -4.93 -9.93 -15.16
N LYS A 93 -5.76 -9.11 -15.81
CA LYS A 93 -6.74 -9.60 -16.80
C LYS A 93 -6.12 -9.83 -18.19
N ILE A 94 -5.02 -9.16 -18.52
CA ILE A 94 -4.44 -9.18 -19.87
C ILE A 94 -3.85 -10.56 -20.24
N ASN A 95 -3.51 -11.39 -19.23
CA ASN A 95 -3.01 -12.76 -19.44
C ASN A 95 -4.10 -13.86 -19.40
N GLY A 96 -5.38 -13.48 -19.51
CA GLY A 96 -6.44 -14.32 -20.07
C GLY A 96 -6.96 -15.55 -19.29
N LYS A 97 -6.33 -16.04 -18.21
CA LYS A 97 -6.81 -17.27 -17.52
C LYS A 97 -6.74 -17.32 -15.99
N GLU A 98 -6.29 -16.27 -15.29
CA GLU A 98 -5.98 -16.41 -13.86
C GLU A 98 -6.69 -15.36 -12.99
N GLY A 99 -7.53 -15.85 -12.06
CA GLY A 99 -8.36 -15.05 -11.18
C GLY A 99 -7.60 -14.35 -10.02
N PRO A 100 -8.28 -13.45 -9.28
CA PRO A 100 -7.67 -12.54 -8.31
C PRO A 100 -7.08 -13.17 -7.04
N ASN A 101 -7.19 -14.50 -6.87
CA ASN A 101 -6.82 -15.24 -5.66
C ASN A 101 -5.48 -16.00 -5.75
N LYS A 102 -4.70 -15.85 -6.82
CA LYS A 102 -3.34 -16.42 -6.88
C LYS A 102 -2.29 -15.34 -6.64
N ASN A 103 -1.24 -15.71 -5.91
CA ASN A 103 -0.09 -14.87 -5.66
C ASN A 103 0.68 -14.65 -6.98
N ILE A 104 0.38 -13.55 -7.67
CA ILE A 104 1.02 -13.18 -8.94
C ILE A 104 2.45 -12.65 -8.75
N SER A 105 2.94 -12.52 -7.51
CA SER A 105 4.33 -12.11 -7.26
C SER A 105 5.32 -13.01 -7.98
N LYS A 106 4.98 -14.30 -8.17
CA LYS A 106 5.77 -15.28 -8.93
C LYS A 106 5.95 -14.95 -10.42
N TYR A 107 5.11 -14.10 -10.98
CA TYR A 107 5.23 -13.63 -12.38
C TYR A 107 5.88 -12.23 -12.46
N LEU A 108 6.15 -11.62 -11.30
CA LEU A 108 6.79 -10.32 -11.15
C LEU A 108 8.20 -10.46 -10.54
N SER A 109 8.61 -11.68 -10.18
CA SER A 109 10.00 -12.01 -9.86
C SER A 109 10.80 -12.01 -11.15
N THR A 110 11.66 -11.00 -11.28
CA THR A 110 12.75 -10.93 -12.27
C THR A 110 14.00 -11.52 -11.65
#